data_AF-A0A5C4XNE6-F1
#
_entry.id   AF-A0A5C4XNE6-F1
#
_cell.length_a   1.000
_cell.length_b   1.000
_cell.length_c   1.000
_cell.angle_alpha   90.00
_cell.angle_beta   90.00
_cell.angle_gamma   90.00
#
_symmetry.space_group_name_H-M   'P 1'
#
loop_
_entity.id
_entity.type
_entity.pdbx_description
1 polymer ?
#
loop_
_entity_poly.entity_id
_entity_poly.type
_entity_poly.pdbx_seq_one_letter_code
_entity_poly.pdbx_strand_id
1 'polypeptide(L)'
;MLSPSSDAADIVDHLRRLRSEETIAGMGRYGIATETALGISNPELQKIAKVLKRDHCRALELWKSGIREARMVAIYTADPKALTPAEAHGWADDFASWEIVDTAADLFTEAPFWRDLVTEFSADEREFVRRTAFAMIAGASVHLKKEPDTTLIGYLSLIEAHSTDPRNFVRKAVNWALRNIGKRNVTCHEPALALARKLMESNDRTARWIGTDAAKELSSEKILRRLKG
;
A
#
# COMPACT_ATOMS: atom_id res chain seq x y z
N MET A 1 -24.69 -19.92 2.70
CA MET A 1 -23.90 -19.22 1.65
C MET A 1 -23.67 -17.80 2.12
N LEU A 2 -22.52 -17.20 1.84
CA LEU A 2 -22.29 -15.78 2.17
C LEU A 2 -23.19 -14.88 1.33
N SER A 3 -23.63 -13.76 1.92
CA SER A 3 -24.48 -12.77 1.27
C SER A 3 -24.17 -11.36 1.81
N PRO A 4 -24.73 -10.29 1.22
CA PRO A 4 -24.56 -8.95 1.76
C PRO A 4 -25.04 -8.77 3.20
N SER A 5 -25.94 -9.63 3.70
CA SER A 5 -26.44 -9.59 5.08
C SER A 5 -25.68 -10.52 6.04
N SER A 6 -24.66 -11.24 5.58
CA SER A 6 -23.81 -12.04 6.47
C SER A 6 -23.06 -11.12 7.44
N ASP A 7 -23.06 -11.50 8.72
CA ASP A 7 -22.32 -10.79 9.76
C ASP A 7 -20.84 -11.18 9.79
N ALA A 8 -20.05 -10.54 10.64
CA ALA A 8 -18.62 -10.82 10.75
C ALA A 8 -18.32 -12.26 11.21
N ALA A 9 -19.16 -12.85 12.07
CA ALA A 9 -18.98 -14.20 12.58
C ALA A 9 -19.20 -15.25 11.48
N ASP A 10 -20.28 -15.13 10.71
CA ASP A 10 -20.58 -15.96 9.55
C ASP A 10 -19.42 -15.97 8.54
N ILE A 11 -18.84 -14.79 8.30
CA ILE A 11 -17.72 -14.60 7.38
C ILE A 11 -16.46 -15.28 7.94
N VAL A 12 -16.12 -15.03 9.20
CA VAL A 12 -14.95 -15.67 9.85
C VAL A 12 -15.07 -17.19 9.81
N ASP A 13 -16.25 -17.74 10.10
CA ASP A 13 -16.49 -19.17 10.03
C ASP A 13 -16.38 -19.71 8.61
N HIS A 14 -16.82 -18.93 7.61
CA HIS A 14 -16.61 -19.29 6.21
C HIS A 14 -15.13 -19.30 5.83
N LEU A 15 -14.37 -18.27 6.21
CA LEU A 15 -12.94 -18.19 5.92
C LEU A 15 -12.18 -19.35 6.58
N ARG A 16 -12.50 -19.69 7.84
CA ARG A 16 -11.85 -20.82 8.54
C ARG A 16 -12.05 -22.16 7.83
N ARG A 17 -13.21 -22.38 7.21
CA ARG A 17 -13.49 -23.59 6.41
C ARG A 17 -12.67 -23.67 5.12
N LEU A 18 -12.13 -22.56 4.64
CA LEU A 18 -11.27 -22.50 3.44
C LEU A 18 -9.77 -22.61 3.78
N ARG A 19 -9.43 -22.87 5.04
CA ARG A 19 -8.03 -22.89 5.50
C ARG A 19 -7.19 -23.91 4.73
N SER A 20 -5.99 -23.50 4.32
CA SER A 20 -5.01 -24.31 3.59
C SER A 20 -3.61 -24.21 4.20
N GLU A 21 -3.16 -25.27 4.87
CA GLU A 21 -1.81 -25.34 5.47
C GLU A 21 -0.71 -25.32 4.39
N GLU A 22 -0.97 -25.92 3.23
CA GLU A 22 -0.05 -25.89 2.09
C GLU A 22 0.21 -24.45 1.64
N THR A 23 -0.86 -23.66 1.51
CA THR A 23 -0.74 -22.25 1.11
C THR A 23 -0.04 -21.42 2.20
N ILE A 24 -0.37 -21.65 3.47
CA ILE A 24 0.31 -20.99 4.61
C ILE A 24 1.83 -21.24 4.57
N ALA A 25 2.27 -22.48 4.34
CA ALA A 25 3.69 -22.81 4.25
C ALA A 25 4.42 -22.07 3.11
N GLY A 26 3.70 -21.76 2.02
CA GLY A 26 4.22 -20.97 0.89
C GLY A 26 4.34 -19.47 1.18
N MET A 27 3.51 -18.91 2.05
CA MET A 27 3.41 -17.46 2.29
C MET A 27 4.70 -16.86 2.89
N GLY A 28 5.38 -17.59 3.77
CA GLY A 28 6.63 -17.15 4.38
C GLY A 28 7.74 -16.84 3.36
N ARG A 29 7.73 -17.51 2.20
CA ARG A 29 8.69 -17.24 1.10
C ARG A 29 8.55 -15.83 0.53
N TYR A 30 7.38 -15.22 0.70
CA TYR A 30 7.09 -13.86 0.25
C TYR A 30 7.22 -12.83 1.37
N GLY A 31 7.64 -13.22 2.57
CA GLY A 31 7.73 -12.32 3.73
C GLY A 31 6.37 -11.87 4.25
N ILE A 32 5.35 -12.75 4.14
CA ILE A 32 4.02 -12.53 4.69
C ILE A 32 3.93 -13.21 6.06
N ALA A 33 3.40 -12.50 7.06
CA ALA A 33 3.13 -13.00 8.40
C ALA A 33 2.06 -14.11 8.36
N THR A 34 2.33 -15.24 9.04
CA THR A 34 1.49 -16.45 8.96
C THR A 34 0.81 -16.82 10.28
N GLU A 35 1.09 -16.10 11.36
CA GLU A 35 0.63 -16.39 12.72
C GLU A 35 -0.90 -16.44 12.80
N THR A 36 -1.59 -15.60 12.02
CA THR A 36 -3.05 -15.53 11.98
C THR A 36 -3.63 -15.85 10.60
N ALA A 37 -2.82 -16.44 9.71
CA ALA A 37 -3.21 -16.74 8.34
C ALA A 37 -4.04 -18.03 8.24
N LEU A 38 -4.96 -18.01 7.28
CA LEU A 38 -5.76 -19.14 6.83
C LEU A 38 -5.29 -19.68 5.47
N GLY A 39 -4.43 -18.96 4.75
CA GLY A 39 -3.88 -19.44 3.48
C GLY A 39 -4.87 -19.28 2.32
N ILE A 40 -5.67 -18.21 2.32
CA ILE A 40 -6.60 -17.92 1.22
C ILE A 40 -5.97 -16.88 0.30
N SER A 41 -6.04 -17.11 -1.01
CA SER A 41 -5.45 -16.21 -1.99
C SER A 41 -6.18 -14.87 -2.06
N ASN A 42 -5.45 -13.76 -2.31
CA ASN A 42 -6.08 -12.44 -2.46
C ASN A 42 -7.19 -12.41 -3.54
N PRO A 43 -7.06 -13.07 -4.71
CA PRO A 43 -8.15 -13.15 -5.68
C PRO A 43 -9.43 -13.82 -5.15
N GLU A 44 -9.30 -14.84 -4.29
CA GLU A 44 -10.47 -15.46 -3.64
C GLU A 44 -11.09 -14.53 -2.60
N LEU A 45 -10.28 -13.83 -1.79
CA LEU A 45 -10.77 -12.83 -0.85
C LEU A 45 -11.51 -11.69 -1.55
N GLN A 46 -11.03 -11.23 -2.71
CA GLN A 46 -11.73 -10.24 -3.54
C GLN A 46 -13.06 -10.77 -4.09
N LYS A 47 -13.14 -12.05 -4.48
CA LYS A 47 -14.41 -12.68 -4.87
C LYS A 47 -15.40 -12.71 -3.70
N ILE A 48 -14.93 -13.06 -2.50
CA ILE A 48 -15.75 -13.04 -1.28
C ILE A 48 -16.23 -11.62 -0.99
N ALA A 49 -15.32 -10.63 -0.96
CA ALA A 49 -15.67 -9.22 -0.74
C ALA A 49 -16.69 -8.70 -1.75
N LYS A 50 -16.60 -9.11 -3.03
CA LYS A 50 -17.58 -8.76 -4.07
C LYS A 50 -18.99 -9.28 -3.78
N VAL A 51 -19.11 -10.45 -3.13
CA VAL A 51 -20.40 -11.00 -2.69
C VAL A 51 -20.92 -10.23 -1.47
N LEU A 52 -20.06 -9.97 -0.49
CA LEU A 52 -20.40 -9.29 0.76
C LEU A 52 -20.81 -7.83 0.57
N LYS A 53 -20.27 -7.16 -0.46
CA LYS A 53 -20.42 -5.72 -0.69
C LYS A 53 -19.80 -4.88 0.43
N ARG A 54 -19.80 -3.57 0.20
CA ARG A 54 -19.30 -2.58 1.15
C ARG A 54 -20.22 -2.52 2.37
N ASP A 55 -19.61 -2.57 3.55
CA ASP A 55 -20.24 -2.37 4.85
C ASP A 55 -19.13 -1.99 5.85
N HIS A 56 -19.08 -0.72 6.24
CA HIS A 56 -18.02 -0.20 7.11
C HIS A 56 -18.08 -0.78 8.52
N CYS A 57 -19.28 -0.92 9.10
CA CYS A 57 -19.44 -1.45 10.45
C CYS A 57 -18.93 -2.89 10.53
N ARG A 58 -19.30 -3.71 9.55
CA ARG A 58 -18.82 -5.09 9.44
C ARG A 58 -17.31 -5.17 9.17
N ALA A 59 -16.76 -4.26 8.36
CA ALA A 59 -15.31 -4.20 8.14
C ALA A 59 -14.54 -3.99 9.46
N LEU A 60 -15.03 -3.10 10.34
CA LEU A 60 -14.43 -2.88 11.66
C LEU A 60 -14.51 -4.12 12.55
N GLU A 61 -15.60 -4.87 12.50
CA GLU A 61 -15.75 -6.13 13.24
C GLU A 61 -14.82 -7.23 12.72
N LEU A 62 -14.72 -7.37 11.39
CA LEU A 62 -13.78 -8.30 10.75
C LEU A 62 -12.34 -7.97 11.11
N TRP A 63 -11.98 -6.69 11.17
CA TRP A 63 -10.64 -6.25 11.55
C TRP A 63 -10.24 -6.73 12.95
N LYS A 64 -11.17 -6.60 13.92
CA LYS A 64 -11.00 -7.01 15.32
C LYS A 64 -10.78 -8.51 15.51
N SER A 65 -11.12 -9.33 14.52
CA SER A 65 -10.91 -10.79 14.61
C SER A 65 -9.43 -11.19 14.70
N GLY A 66 -8.50 -10.32 14.27
CA GLY A 66 -7.07 -10.60 14.22
C GLY A 66 -6.65 -11.58 13.11
N ILE A 67 -7.60 -12.18 12.39
CA ILE A 67 -7.34 -13.13 11.32
C ILE A 67 -6.92 -12.36 10.06
N ARG A 68 -5.79 -12.75 9.47
CA ARG A 68 -5.21 -12.05 8.30
C ARG A 68 -6.22 -11.93 7.15
N GLU A 69 -6.84 -13.02 6.74
CA GLU A 69 -7.84 -13.04 5.66
C GLU A 69 -9.09 -12.21 6.00
N ALA A 70 -9.52 -12.19 7.26
CA ALA A 70 -10.65 -11.36 7.68
C ALA A 70 -10.30 -9.87 7.61
N ARG A 71 -9.08 -9.47 8.01
CA ARG A 71 -8.57 -8.10 7.84
C ARG A 71 -8.45 -7.70 6.37
N MET A 72 -8.02 -8.60 5.50
CA MET A 72 -8.01 -8.35 4.05
C MET A 72 -9.44 -8.11 3.51
N VAL A 73 -10.41 -8.93 3.92
CA VAL A 73 -11.83 -8.71 3.56
C VAL A 73 -12.37 -7.41 4.16
N ALA A 74 -11.97 -7.04 5.38
CA ALA A 74 -12.31 -5.76 5.99
C ALA A 74 -11.86 -4.60 5.10
N ILE A 75 -10.61 -4.59 4.64
CA ILE A 75 -10.10 -3.54 3.74
C ILE A 75 -10.92 -3.48 2.44
N TYR A 76 -11.21 -4.64 1.83
CA TYR A 76 -11.99 -4.69 0.58
C TYR A 76 -13.46 -4.27 0.73
N THR A 77 -14.01 -4.27 1.94
CA THR A 77 -15.43 -3.99 2.19
C THR A 77 -15.66 -2.72 3.01
N ALA A 78 -14.61 -2.05 3.48
CA ALA A 78 -14.73 -0.76 4.15
C ALA A 78 -15.26 0.35 3.22
N ASP A 79 -15.87 1.37 3.82
CA ASP A 79 -16.23 2.59 3.12
C ASP A 79 -15.15 3.65 3.36
N PRO A 80 -14.35 4.02 2.35
CA PRO A 80 -13.32 5.05 2.52
C PRO A 80 -13.88 6.41 2.93
N LYS A 81 -15.16 6.69 2.66
CA LYS A 81 -15.81 7.93 3.09
C LYS A 81 -16.25 7.92 4.55
N ALA A 82 -16.45 6.74 5.13
CA ALA A 82 -16.80 6.57 6.53
C ALA A 82 -15.58 6.32 7.42
N LEU A 83 -14.45 5.91 6.82
CA LEU A 83 -13.19 5.71 7.50
C LEU A 83 -12.79 6.99 8.24
N THR A 84 -12.43 6.88 9.50
CA THR A 84 -11.92 7.98 10.31
C THR A 84 -10.40 7.92 10.45
N PRO A 85 -9.72 9.05 10.80
CA PRO A 85 -8.28 9.01 11.11
C PRO A 85 -7.96 8.00 12.20
N ALA A 86 -8.73 7.98 13.29
CA ALA A 86 -8.52 7.06 14.40
C ALA A 86 -8.62 5.57 13.98
N GLU A 87 -9.55 5.24 13.09
CA GLU A 87 -9.65 3.88 12.53
C GLU A 87 -8.43 3.55 11.64
N ALA A 88 -8.00 4.48 10.79
CA ALA A 88 -6.82 4.29 9.94
C ALA A 88 -5.54 4.08 10.78
N HIS A 89 -5.33 4.85 11.85
CA HIS A 89 -4.23 4.64 12.79
C HIS A 89 -4.35 3.30 13.51
N GLY A 90 -5.53 2.95 14.01
CA GLY A 90 -5.75 1.67 14.69
C GLY A 90 -5.50 0.47 13.77
N TRP A 91 -5.78 0.59 12.47
CA TRP A 91 -5.42 -0.43 11.49
C TRP A 91 -3.92 -0.46 11.23
N ALA A 92 -3.27 0.70 11.18
CA ALA A 92 -1.83 0.79 10.98
C ALA A 92 -1.02 0.18 12.14
N ASP A 93 -1.53 0.28 13.38
CA ASP A 93 -0.94 -0.35 14.57
C ASP A 93 -0.86 -1.88 14.45
N ASP A 94 -1.74 -2.46 13.64
CA ASP A 94 -1.95 -3.89 13.44
C ASP A 94 -1.22 -4.47 12.21
N PHE A 95 -0.52 -3.64 11.43
CA PHE A 95 0.17 -4.09 10.22
C PHE A 95 1.38 -4.97 10.54
N ALA A 96 1.33 -6.23 10.10
CA ALA A 96 2.37 -7.23 10.34
C ALA A 96 3.15 -7.64 9.07
N SER A 97 2.72 -7.17 7.89
CA SER A 97 3.26 -7.62 6.61
C SER A 97 3.00 -6.63 5.48
N TRP A 98 3.74 -6.74 4.38
CA TRP A 98 3.70 -5.76 3.30
C TRP A 98 2.41 -5.81 2.47
N GLU A 99 1.75 -6.96 2.38
CA GLU A 99 0.55 -7.13 1.53
C GLU A 99 -0.69 -6.51 2.16
N ILE A 100 -0.83 -6.57 3.50
CA ILE A 100 -1.92 -5.88 4.19
C ILE A 100 -1.72 -4.37 4.11
N VAL A 101 -0.48 -3.90 4.25
CA VAL A 101 -0.11 -2.49 4.04
C VAL A 101 -0.49 -2.02 2.64
N ASP A 102 -0.02 -2.73 1.60
CA ASP A 102 -0.25 -2.30 0.22
C ASP A 102 -1.75 -2.34 -0.12
N THR A 103 -2.51 -3.29 0.44
CA THR A 103 -3.97 -3.35 0.26
C THR A 103 -4.69 -2.22 1.00
N ALA A 104 -4.27 -1.90 2.24
CA ALA A 104 -4.85 -0.81 3.02
C ALA A 104 -4.49 0.57 2.44
N ALA A 105 -3.31 0.72 1.84
CA ALA A 105 -2.88 1.96 1.20
C ALA A 105 -3.84 2.40 0.09
N ASP A 106 -4.35 1.47 -0.73
CA ASP A 106 -5.36 1.78 -1.75
C ASP A 106 -6.63 2.35 -1.11
N LEU A 107 -7.17 1.70 -0.07
CA LEU A 107 -8.34 2.20 0.68
C LEU A 107 -8.06 3.58 1.28
N PHE A 108 -6.90 3.75 1.93
CA PHE A 108 -6.55 5.00 2.59
C PHE A 108 -6.41 6.17 1.61
N THR A 109 -5.94 5.93 0.38
CA THR A 109 -5.87 6.98 -0.66
C THR A 109 -7.24 7.46 -1.16
N GLU A 110 -8.32 6.72 -0.89
CA GLU A 110 -9.69 7.12 -1.19
C GLU A 110 -10.33 7.96 -0.06
N ALA A 111 -9.72 8.01 1.13
CA ALA A 111 -10.23 8.77 2.27
C ALA A 111 -10.01 10.29 2.10
N PRO A 112 -10.92 11.16 2.60
CA PRO A 112 -10.77 12.62 2.42
C PRO A 112 -9.50 13.23 3.03
N PHE A 113 -8.95 12.62 4.09
CA PHE A 113 -7.78 13.06 4.86
C PHE A 113 -6.50 12.27 4.52
N TRP A 114 -6.47 11.56 3.39
CA TRP A 114 -5.35 10.68 3.04
C TRP A 114 -3.98 11.37 3.01
N ARG A 115 -3.95 12.68 2.72
CA ARG A 115 -2.70 13.47 2.67
C ARG A 115 -2.07 13.63 4.04
N ASP A 116 -2.91 13.80 5.07
CA ASP A 116 -2.47 13.93 6.45
C ASP A 116 -1.86 12.60 6.90
N LEU A 117 -2.52 11.47 6.56
CA LEU A 117 -1.97 10.13 6.81
C LEU A 117 -0.60 9.92 6.15
N VAL A 118 -0.37 10.40 4.92
CA VAL A 118 0.95 10.27 4.28
C VAL A 118 2.02 10.97 5.10
N THR A 119 1.76 12.21 5.53
CA THR A 119 2.71 12.97 6.35
C THR A 119 2.96 12.26 7.68
N GLU A 120 1.90 11.88 8.40
CA GLU A 120 1.98 11.25 9.72
C GLU A 120 2.69 9.89 9.65
N PHE A 121 2.27 9.02 8.74
CA PHE A 121 2.85 7.68 8.59
C PHE A 121 4.29 7.73 8.10
N SER A 122 4.69 8.71 7.27
CA SER A 122 6.09 8.83 6.86
C SER A 122 7.04 9.10 8.03
N ALA A 123 6.57 9.88 9.02
CA ALA A 123 7.32 10.23 10.22
C ALA A 123 7.37 9.09 11.26
N ASP A 124 6.49 8.09 11.17
CA ASP A 124 6.46 6.97 12.09
C ASP A 124 7.71 6.07 11.94
N GLU A 125 8.27 5.61 13.05
CA GLU A 125 9.45 4.74 13.08
C GLU A 125 9.12 3.27 12.82
N ARG A 126 7.87 2.84 12.95
CA ARG A 126 7.46 1.45 12.72
C ARG A 126 7.50 1.15 11.22
N GLU A 127 8.13 0.03 10.86
CA GLU A 127 8.48 -0.29 9.46
C GLU A 127 7.25 -0.30 8.53
N PHE A 128 6.18 -0.97 8.94
CA PHE A 128 4.97 -1.11 8.12
C PHE A 128 4.11 0.15 8.10
N VAL A 129 4.09 0.93 9.19
CA VAL A 129 3.42 2.24 9.18
C VAL A 129 4.13 3.17 8.20
N ARG A 130 5.46 3.27 8.28
CA ARG A 130 6.26 4.04 7.31
C ARG A 130 6.09 3.57 5.87
N ARG A 131 6.09 2.24 5.65
CA ARG A 131 5.82 1.66 4.34
C ARG A 131 4.49 2.17 3.77
N THR A 132 3.46 2.27 4.62
CA THR A 132 2.11 2.68 4.22
C THR A 132 2.12 4.05 3.55
N ALA A 133 2.83 5.04 4.10
CA ALA A 133 2.95 6.36 3.49
C ALA A 133 3.44 6.30 2.03
N PHE A 134 4.50 5.55 1.78
CA PHE A 134 5.09 5.44 0.44
C PHE A 134 4.27 4.56 -0.51
N ALA A 135 3.59 3.53 0.01
CA ALA A 135 2.61 2.77 -0.75
C ALA A 135 1.42 3.66 -1.18
N MET A 136 0.92 4.52 -0.27
CA MET A 136 -0.13 5.50 -0.58
C MET A 136 0.33 6.50 -1.64
N ILE A 137 1.54 7.04 -1.56
CA ILE A 137 2.08 7.94 -2.61
C ILE A 137 2.14 7.23 -3.97
N ALA A 138 2.59 5.96 -4.00
CA ALA A 138 2.66 5.17 -5.22
C ALA A 138 1.25 4.94 -5.82
N GLY A 139 0.29 4.53 -5.00
CA GLY A 139 -1.11 4.33 -5.39
C GLY A 139 -1.76 5.62 -5.87
N ALA A 140 -1.63 6.72 -5.12
CA ALA A 140 -2.15 8.03 -5.48
C ALA A 140 -1.63 8.53 -6.84
N SER A 141 -0.34 8.29 -7.13
CA SER A 141 0.29 8.64 -8.41
C SER A 141 -0.35 7.93 -9.59
N VAL A 142 -0.87 6.71 -9.39
CA VAL A 142 -1.52 5.90 -10.42
C VAL A 142 -3.02 6.16 -10.49
N HIS A 143 -3.72 6.18 -9.36
CA HIS A 143 -5.18 6.09 -9.32
C HIS A 143 -5.87 7.45 -9.23
N LEU A 144 -5.30 8.43 -8.52
CA LEU A 144 -5.92 9.74 -8.33
C LEU A 144 -5.65 10.66 -9.53
N LYS A 145 -6.36 10.44 -10.65
CA LYS A 145 -6.16 11.18 -11.91
C LYS A 145 -6.46 12.68 -11.82
N LYS A 146 -7.28 13.09 -10.85
CA LYS A 146 -7.67 14.49 -10.63
C LYS A 146 -6.79 15.20 -9.59
N GLU A 147 -5.93 14.45 -8.91
CA GLU A 147 -5.01 15.00 -7.92
C GLU A 147 -4.00 15.92 -8.60
N PRO A 148 -3.83 17.18 -8.14
CA PRO A 148 -2.82 18.07 -8.67
C PRO A 148 -1.42 17.45 -8.67
N ASP A 149 -0.70 17.59 -9.78
CA ASP A 149 0.67 17.11 -9.91
C ASP A 149 1.59 17.73 -8.85
N THR A 150 1.33 18.98 -8.46
CA THR A 150 2.06 19.70 -7.41
C THR A 150 2.01 19.00 -6.06
N THR A 151 0.91 18.33 -5.72
CA THR A 151 0.82 17.51 -4.51
C THR A 151 1.83 16.37 -4.53
N LEU A 152 1.84 15.61 -5.62
CA LEU A 152 2.71 14.44 -5.75
C LEU A 152 4.18 14.84 -5.86
N ILE A 153 4.47 15.93 -6.56
CA ILE A 153 5.81 16.52 -6.61
C ILE A 153 6.25 16.97 -5.21
N GLY A 154 5.35 17.51 -4.38
CA GLY A 154 5.64 17.86 -2.99
C GLY A 154 6.18 16.70 -2.15
N TYR A 155 5.71 15.47 -2.40
CA TYR A 155 6.16 14.26 -1.71
C TYR A 155 7.56 13.78 -2.12
N LEU A 156 8.18 14.35 -3.16
CA LEU A 156 9.58 14.05 -3.49
C LEU A 156 10.53 14.41 -2.35
N SER A 157 10.21 15.44 -1.56
CA SER A 157 10.97 15.81 -0.36
C SER A 157 10.94 14.71 0.73
N LEU A 158 9.78 14.09 0.96
CA LEU A 158 9.64 12.95 1.88
C LEU A 158 10.39 11.72 1.35
N ILE A 159 10.28 11.44 0.05
CA ILE A 159 11.03 10.34 -0.60
C ILE A 159 12.53 10.53 -0.41
N GLU A 160 13.03 11.75 -0.60
CA GLU A 160 14.44 12.06 -0.39
C GLU A 160 14.83 11.85 1.09
N ALA A 161 14.07 12.42 2.02
CA ALA A 161 14.34 12.33 3.46
C ALA A 161 14.42 10.90 3.98
N HIS A 162 13.62 9.99 3.41
CA HIS A 162 13.57 8.58 3.81
C HIS A 162 14.34 7.64 2.86
N SER A 163 15.09 8.17 1.90
CA SER A 163 15.84 7.37 0.91
C SER A 163 17.01 6.57 1.50
N THR A 164 17.42 6.88 2.73
CA THR A 164 18.51 6.20 3.44
C THR A 164 18.02 5.10 4.38
N ASP A 165 16.71 4.89 4.53
CA ASP A 165 16.15 3.84 5.39
C ASP A 165 16.51 2.44 4.86
N PRO A 166 17.36 1.65 5.55
CA PRO A 166 17.89 0.40 5.01
C PRO A 166 16.86 -0.74 5.03
N ARG A 167 15.73 -0.57 5.73
CA ARG A 167 14.75 -1.63 5.93
C ARG A 167 14.10 -1.99 4.61
N ASN A 168 14.07 -3.28 4.31
CA ASN A 168 13.78 -3.76 2.96
C ASN A 168 12.37 -3.36 2.48
N PHE A 169 11.38 -3.39 3.36
CA PHE A 169 10.01 -3.01 2.99
C PHE A 169 9.85 -1.51 2.83
N VAL A 170 10.56 -0.69 3.60
CA VAL A 170 10.54 0.77 3.45
C VAL A 170 11.26 1.19 2.17
N ARG A 171 12.53 0.81 1.96
CA ARG A 171 13.30 1.24 0.78
C ARG A 171 12.65 0.85 -0.54
N LYS A 172 11.98 -0.32 -0.58
CA LYS A 172 11.22 -0.77 -1.75
C LYS A 172 10.00 0.12 -2.00
N ALA A 173 9.29 0.53 -0.95
CA ALA A 173 8.15 1.43 -1.07
C ALA A 173 8.58 2.85 -1.46
N VAL A 174 9.67 3.38 -0.91
CA VAL A 174 10.26 4.68 -1.30
C VAL A 174 10.64 4.69 -2.78
N ASN A 175 11.36 3.66 -3.26
CA ASN A 175 11.65 3.49 -4.69
C ASN A 175 10.36 3.39 -5.53
N TRP A 176 9.39 2.59 -5.07
CA TRP A 176 8.12 2.42 -5.76
C TRP A 176 7.34 3.74 -5.89
N ALA A 177 7.30 4.56 -4.85
CA ALA A 177 6.71 5.91 -4.87
C ALA A 177 7.41 6.81 -5.89
N LEU A 178 8.74 6.92 -5.83
CA LEU A 178 9.55 7.74 -6.74
C LEU A 178 9.28 7.40 -8.21
N ARG A 179 9.29 6.10 -8.53
CA ARG A 179 9.05 5.64 -9.89
C ARG A 179 7.63 5.92 -10.35
N ASN A 180 6.62 5.80 -9.49
CA ASN A 180 5.23 6.05 -9.91
C ASN A 180 4.93 7.54 -10.08
N ILE A 181 5.49 8.42 -9.25
CA ILE A 181 5.43 9.86 -9.49
C ILE A 181 6.02 10.17 -10.87
N GLY A 182 7.26 9.73 -11.13
CA GLY A 182 7.94 10.02 -12.39
C GLY A 182 7.29 9.37 -13.62
N LYS A 183 6.47 8.35 -13.44
CA LYS A 183 5.74 7.66 -14.50
C LYS A 183 4.40 8.30 -14.84
N ARG A 184 3.86 9.15 -13.97
CA ARG A 184 2.48 9.65 -14.05
C ARG A 184 2.22 10.44 -15.33
N ASN A 185 3.00 11.48 -15.56
CA ASN A 185 2.91 12.41 -16.70
C ASN A 185 4.21 13.21 -16.83
N VAL A 186 4.30 14.05 -17.87
CA VAL A 186 5.51 14.84 -18.17
C VAL A 186 5.87 15.79 -17.02
N THR A 187 4.87 16.43 -16.40
CA THR A 187 5.06 17.39 -15.30
C THR A 187 5.74 16.74 -14.08
N CYS A 188 5.31 15.54 -13.70
CA CYS A 188 5.91 14.80 -12.58
C CYS A 188 7.22 14.10 -12.96
N HIS A 189 7.43 13.82 -14.26
CA HIS A 189 8.58 13.04 -14.72
C HIS A 189 9.92 13.73 -14.46
N GLU A 190 10.03 15.00 -14.87
CA GLU A 190 11.27 15.76 -14.77
C GLU A 190 11.79 15.87 -13.32
N PRO A 191 11.00 16.31 -12.33
CA PRO A 191 11.49 16.42 -10.96
C PRO A 191 11.76 15.06 -10.31
N ALA A 192 11.00 14.02 -10.64
CA ALA A 192 11.26 12.66 -10.14
C ALA A 192 12.55 12.08 -10.71
N LEU A 193 12.83 12.29 -12.00
CA LEU A 193 14.09 11.85 -12.62
C LEU A 193 15.29 12.64 -12.07
N ALA A 194 15.12 13.93 -11.80
CA ALA A 194 16.15 14.74 -11.15
C ALA A 194 16.50 14.20 -9.76
N LEU A 195 15.49 13.89 -8.93
CA LEU A 195 15.72 13.26 -7.62
C LEU A 195 16.38 11.88 -7.76
N ALA A 196 15.92 11.05 -8.70
CA ALA A 196 16.52 9.73 -8.92
C ALA A 196 18.03 9.83 -9.26
N ARG A 197 18.42 10.79 -10.10
CA ARG A 197 19.84 11.05 -10.44
C ARG A 197 20.63 11.55 -9.23
N LYS A 198 20.06 12.47 -8.44
CA LYS A 198 20.68 12.92 -7.19
C LYS A 198 20.95 11.76 -6.24
N LEU A 199 19.94 10.90 -6.01
CA LEU A 199 20.07 9.74 -5.13
C LEU A 199 21.10 8.73 -5.64
N MET A 200 21.21 8.56 -6.97
CA MET A 200 22.20 7.68 -7.60
C MET A 200 23.65 8.08 -7.30
N GLU A 201 23.90 9.37 -7.04
CA GLU A 201 25.23 9.90 -6.67
C GLU A 201 25.50 9.85 -5.16
N SER A 202 24.53 9.39 -4.35
CA SER A 202 24.67 9.32 -2.90
C SER A 202 25.75 8.32 -2.46
N ASN A 203 26.46 8.67 -1.39
CA ASN A 203 27.38 7.75 -0.70
C ASN A 203 26.63 6.64 0.05
N ASP A 204 25.38 6.88 0.47
CA ASP A 204 24.54 5.88 1.11
C ASP A 204 24.10 4.79 0.11
N ARG A 205 24.24 3.52 0.52
CA ARG A 205 23.96 2.37 -0.37
C ARG A 205 22.47 2.22 -0.68
N THR A 206 21.60 2.56 0.27
CA THR A 206 20.15 2.46 0.09
C THR A 206 19.68 3.53 -0.87
N ALA A 207 20.05 4.79 -0.62
CA ALA A 207 19.71 5.92 -1.47
C ALA A 207 20.23 5.70 -2.90
N ARG A 208 21.48 5.28 -3.04
CA ARG A 208 22.07 4.95 -4.35
C ARG A 208 21.29 3.86 -5.07
N TRP A 209 20.92 2.77 -4.39
CA TRP A 209 20.11 1.71 -5.00
C TRP A 209 18.75 2.22 -5.49
N ILE A 210 18.06 3.04 -4.68
CA ILE A 210 16.78 3.66 -5.05
C ILE A 210 16.95 4.54 -6.29
N GLY A 211 17.94 5.43 -6.27
CA GLY A 211 18.23 6.35 -7.36
C GLY A 211 18.59 5.64 -8.66
N THR A 212 19.48 4.65 -8.60
CA THR A 212 19.88 3.85 -9.77
C THR A 212 18.69 3.12 -10.39
N ASP A 213 17.87 2.41 -9.60
CA ASP A 213 16.72 1.67 -10.12
C ASP A 213 15.68 2.62 -10.73
N ALA A 214 15.35 3.70 -10.04
CA ALA A 214 14.39 4.68 -10.51
C ALA A 214 14.87 5.40 -11.78
N ALA A 215 16.12 5.87 -11.82
CA ALA A 215 16.67 6.56 -12.99
C ALA A 215 16.69 5.64 -14.22
N LYS A 216 17.02 4.35 -14.04
CA LYS A 216 16.98 3.35 -15.10
C LYS A 216 15.59 3.16 -15.67
N GLU A 217 14.57 2.99 -14.83
CA GLU A 217 13.19 2.79 -15.31
C GLU A 217 12.64 4.05 -15.98
N LEU A 218 12.81 5.21 -15.34
CA LEU A 218 12.30 6.49 -15.82
C LEU A 218 12.96 6.92 -17.14
N SER A 219 14.24 6.60 -17.34
CA SER A 219 14.94 6.90 -18.60
C SER A 219 14.69 5.87 -19.70
N SER A 220 13.90 4.81 -19.44
CA SER A 220 13.66 3.76 -20.44
C SER A 220 12.83 4.28 -21.61
N GLU A 221 13.13 3.81 -22.82
CA GLU A 221 12.38 4.19 -24.03
C GLU A 221 10.88 3.98 -23.89
N LYS A 222 10.47 2.89 -23.21
CA LYS A 222 9.06 2.58 -22.96
C LYS A 222 8.36 3.71 -22.20
N ILE A 223 8.97 4.23 -21.13
CA ILE A 223 8.40 5.31 -20.33
C ILE A 223 8.43 6.62 -21.11
N LEU A 224 9.56 6.95 -21.74
CA LEU A 224 9.71 8.18 -22.52
C LEU A 224 8.73 8.26 -23.69
N ARG A 225 8.46 7.15 -24.39
CA ARG A 225 7.45 7.09 -25.46
C ARG A 225 6.05 7.32 -24.89
N ARG A 226 5.68 6.62 -23.82
CA ARG A 226 4.35 6.77 -23.18
C ARG A 226 4.08 8.20 -22.73
N LEU A 227 5.10 8.93 -22.27
CA LEU A 227 4.97 10.30 -21.81
C LEU A 227 4.84 11.33 -22.95
N LYS A 228 5.28 10.99 -24.16
CA LYS A 228 5.17 11.85 -25.35
C LYS A 228 3.79 11.77 -26.03
N GLY A 229 2.97 10.77 -25.69
CA GLY A 229 1.73 10.43 -26.40
C GLY A 229 1.97 9.36 -27.44
#